data_AF-A0A955CHE1-F1
#
_entry.id   AF-A0A955CHE1-F1
#
_cell.length_a   1.000
_cell.length_b   1.000
_cell.length_c   1.000
_cell.angle_alpha   90.00
_cell.angle_beta   90.00
_cell.angle_gamma   90.00
#
_symmetry.space_group_name_H-M   'P 1'
#
loop_
_entity.id
_entity.type
_entity.pdbx_description
1 polymer ?
#
loop_
_entity_poly.entity_id
_entity_poly.type
_entity_poly.pdbx_seq_one_letter_code
_entity_poly.pdbx_strand_id
1 'polypeptide(L)' 'MTRIAVGDDVATQIRESDGPIELVDASGQTVGVVRRPPTESEITRAKSRATQDGQRLTWTEVVAQVQGGTNG' A
#
# COMPACT_ATOMS: atom_id res chain seq x y z
N MET A 1 -16.82 -8.22 -9.38
CA MET A 1 -15.42 -7.99 -9.81
C MET A 1 -15.47 -7.25 -11.14
N THR A 2 -14.99 -6.01 -11.18
CA THR A 2 -14.92 -5.22 -12.42
C THR A 2 -13.61 -5.53 -13.13
N ARG A 3 -13.64 -5.81 -14.44
CA ARG A 3 -12.45 -6.06 -15.26
C ARG A 3 -12.25 -4.90 -16.22
N ILE A 4 -11.04 -4.39 -16.30
CA ILE A 4 -10.64 -3.32 -17.22
C ILE A 4 -9.62 -3.93 -18.17
N ALA A 5 -9.93 -3.95 -19.46
CA ALA A 5 -8.97 -4.34 -20.48
C ALA A 5 -8.02 -3.17 -20.73
N VAL A 6 -6.73 -3.46 -20.79
CA VAL A 6 -5.67 -2.48 -21.09
C VAL A 6 -5.00 -2.89 -22.40
N GLY A 7 -4.47 -1.91 -23.13
CA GLY A 7 -3.65 -2.17 -24.32
C GLY A 7 -2.37 -2.92 -23.98
N ASP A 8 -1.78 -3.62 -24.96
CA ASP A 8 -0.59 -4.44 -24.75
C ASP A 8 0.64 -3.62 -24.30
N ASP A 9 0.75 -2.39 -24.80
CA ASP A 9 1.76 -1.40 -24.42
C ASP A 9 1.64 -1.01 -22.94
N VAL A 10 0.43 -0.67 -22.51
CA VAL A 10 0.13 -0.33 -21.11
C VAL A 10 0.31 -1.57 -20.22
N ALA A 11 -0.09 -2.75 -20.70
CA ALA A 11 0.11 -4.01 -19.99
C ALA A 11 1.60 -4.31 -19.75
N THR A 12 2.45 -3.98 -20.71
CA THR A 12 3.91 -4.16 -20.59
C THR A 12 4.48 -3.20 -19.54
N GLN A 13 4.12 -1.91 -19.60
CA GLN A 13 4.53 -0.93 -18.59
C GLN A 13 4.08 -1.33 -17.17
N ILE A 14 2.86 -1.86 -17.02
CA ILE A 14 2.36 -2.36 -15.73
C ILE A 14 3.20 -3.53 -15.22
N ARG A 15 3.66 -4.43 -16.10
CA ARG A 15 4.48 -5.59 -15.73
C ARG A 15 5.89 -5.20 -15.36
N GLU A 16 6.47 -4.22 -16.04
CA GLU A 16 7.84 -3.75 -15.82
C GLU A 16 7.96 -2.72 -14.71
N SER A 17 6.87 -2.04 -14.34
CA SER A 17 6.89 -1.05 -13.26
C SER A 17 7.08 -1.69 -11.89
N ASP A 18 8.13 -1.32 -11.17
CA ASP A 18 8.41 -1.78 -9.81
C ASP A 18 7.61 -1.02 -8.72
N GLY A 19 6.79 -0.04 -9.11
CA GLY A 19 6.08 0.86 -8.20
C GLY A 19 4.56 0.73 -8.21
N PRO A 20 3.87 1.45 -7.29
CA PRO A 20 2.43 1.62 -7.35
C PRO A 20 2.03 2.37 -8.64
N ILE A 21 0.92 1.97 -9.24
CA ILE A 21 0.41 2.55 -10.49
C ILE A 21 -0.81 3.40 -10.17
N GLU A 22 -0.74 4.68 -10.50
CA GLU A 22 -1.87 5.60 -10.34
C GLU A 22 -2.81 5.50 -11.55
N LEU A 23 -4.10 5.37 -11.26
CA LEU A 23 -5.16 5.50 -12.24
C LEU A 23 -5.65 6.94 -12.17
N VAL A 24 -5.50 7.67 -13.28
CA VAL A 24 -5.94 9.05 -13.41
C VAL A 24 -7.09 9.15 -14.42
N ASP A 25 -8.00 10.10 -14.22
CA ASP A 25 -8.99 10.45 -15.22
C ASP A 25 -8.44 11.43 -16.28
N ALA A 26 -9.29 11.83 -17.23
CA ALA A 26 -8.91 12.74 -18.31
C ALA A 26 -8.53 14.16 -17.84
N SER A 27 -8.88 14.55 -16.62
CA SER A 27 -8.47 15.82 -16.02
C SER A 27 -7.14 15.72 -15.28
N GLY A 28 -6.57 14.51 -15.18
CA GLY A 28 -5.35 14.22 -14.43
C GLY A 28 -5.60 13.97 -12.95
N GLN A 29 -6.86 13.86 -12.51
CA GLN A 29 -7.18 13.57 -11.12
C GLN A 29 -7.04 12.06 -10.84
N THR A 30 -6.35 11.71 -9.76
CA THR A 30 -6.20 10.31 -9.33
C THR A 30 -7.53 9.74 -8.85
N VAL A 31 -8.00 8.71 -9.56
CA VAL A 31 -9.22 7.96 -9.22
C VAL A 31 -8.93 6.68 -8.45
N GLY A 32 -7.66 6.23 -8.43
CA GLY A 32 -7.24 5.07 -7.65
C GLY A 32 -5.77 4.74 -7.78
N VAL A 33 -5.31 3.78 -6.99
CA VAL A 33 -3.93 3.29 -7.03
C VAL A 33 -3.94 1.77 -7.06
N VAL A 34 -3.37 1.18 -8.11
CA VAL A 34 -3.10 -0.26 -8.18
C VAL A 34 -1.76 -0.52 -7.51
N ARG A 35 -1.80 -1.08 -6.31
CA ARG A 35 -0.60 -1.55 -5.61
C ARG A 35 -0.30 -2.98 -6.03
N ARG A 36 0.94 -3.23 -6.43
CA ARG A 36 1.41 -4.59 -6.67
C ARG A 36 1.46 -5.32 -5.33
N PRO A 37 1.17 -6.64 -5.31
CA PRO A 37 1.40 -7.42 -4.10
C PRO A 37 2.85 -7.25 -3.66
N PRO A 38 3.11 -7.06 -2.35
CA PRO A 38 4.46 -6.83 -1.86
C PRO A 38 5.35 -8.02 -2.20
N THR A 39 6.59 -7.75 -2.59
CA THR A 39 7.60 -8.77 -2.83
C THR A 39 7.91 -9.52 -1.53
N GLU A 40 8.37 -10.77 -1.61
CA GLU A 40 8.79 -11.53 -0.43
C GLU A 40 9.86 -10.80 0.38
N SER A 41 10.75 -10.06 -0.29
CA SER A 41 11.78 -9.23 0.33
C SER A 41 11.19 -8.05 1.10
N GLU A 42 10.14 -7.41 0.60
CA GLU A 42 9.40 -6.37 1.34
C GLU A 42 8.62 -6.96 2.52
N ILE A 43 7.98 -8.11 2.33
CA ILE A 43 7.30 -8.85 3.40
C ILE A 43 8.30 -9.22 4.51
N THR A 44 9.48 -9.71 4.14
CA THR A 44 10.54 -10.11 5.08
C THR A 44 11.10 -8.90 5.82
N ARG A 45 11.36 -7.78 5.12
CA ARG A 45 11.78 -6.52 5.74
C ARG A 45 10.72 -5.98 6.70
N ALA A 46 9.44 -6.01 6.32
CA ALA A 46 8.34 -5.59 7.18
C ALA A 46 8.22 -6.50 8.42
N LYS A 47 8.34 -7.82 8.25
CA LYS A 47 8.36 -8.79 9.36
C LYS A 47 9.54 -8.53 10.31
N SER A 48 10.75 -8.33 9.78
CA SER A 48 11.95 -8.06 10.59
C SER A 48 11.79 -6.79 11.43
N ARG A 49 11.24 -5.71 10.83
CA ARG A 49 10.96 -4.46 11.54
C ARG A 49 9.90 -4.61 12.63
N ALA A 50 8.84 -5.37 12.36
CA ALA A 50 7.82 -5.67 13.36
C ALA A 50 8.38 -6.47 14.55
N THR A 51 9.43 -7.27 14.34
CA THR A 51 10.05 -8.10 15.38
C THR A 51 11.22 -7.44 16.12
N GLN A 52 11.86 -6.40 15.55
CA GLN A 52 13.08 -5.84 16.11
C GLN A 52 12.86 -4.68 17.09
N ASP A 53 11.89 -3.79 16.86
CA ASP A 53 11.66 -2.60 17.72
C ASP A 53 10.18 -2.32 18.02
N GLY A 54 9.26 -3.19 17.60
CA GLY A 54 7.83 -2.99 17.79
C GLY A 54 7.40 -3.36 19.21
N GLN A 55 7.13 -2.37 20.06
CA GLN A 55 6.36 -2.61 21.29
C GLN A 55 5.02 -3.22 20.89
N ARG A 56 4.78 -4.46 21.31
CA ARG A 56 3.58 -5.22 20.93
C ARG A 56 2.41 -4.66 21.73
N LEU A 57 1.80 -3.59 21.24
CA LEU A 57 0.66 -2.96 21.89
C LEU A 57 -0.52 -3.94 21.90
N THR A 58 -1.07 -4.16 23.07
CA THR A 58 -2.35 -4.83 23.26
C THR A 58 -3.47 -4.01 22.62
N TRP A 59 -4.59 -4.64 22.28
CA TRP A 59 -5.74 -3.95 21.67
C TRP A 59 -6.21 -2.75 22.51
N THR A 60 -6.12 -2.85 23.84
CA THR A 60 -6.43 -1.76 24.77
C THR A 60 -5.49 -0.56 24.60
N GLU A 61 -4.19 -0.79 24.40
CA GLU A 61 -3.20 0.27 24.18
C GLU A 61 -3.37 0.93 22.80
N VAL A 62 -3.77 0.15 21.78
CA VAL A 62 -4.13 0.69 20.45
C VAL A 62 -5.33 1.63 20.55
N VAL A 63 -6.38 1.24 21.27
CA VAL A 63 -7.58 2.07 21.47
C VAL A 63 -7.23 3.36 22.23
N ALA A 64 -6.40 3.26 23.27
CA ALA A 64 -5.94 4.42 24.04
C ALA A 64 -5.12 5.40 23.18
N GLN A 65 -4.26 4.90 22.29
CA GLN A 65 -3.45 5.73 21.40
C GLN A 65 -4.28 6.44 20.32
N VAL A 66 -5.29 5.76 19.75
CA VAL A 66 -6.23 6.36 18.79
C VAL A 66 -7.11 7.43 19.45
N GLN A 67 -7.50 7.22 20.71
CA GLN A 67 -8.32 8.18 21.47
C GLN A 67 -7.51 9.35 22.06
N GLY A 68 -6.21 9.16 22.32
CA GLY A 68 -5.31 10.21 22.80
C GLY A 68 -4.62 11.04 21.71
N GLY A 69 -4.69 10.60 20.44
CA GLY A 69 -3.97 11.18 19.30
C GLY A 69 -4.62 12.40 18.63
N THR A 70 -5.15 13.34 19.41
CA THR A 70 -5.47 14.70 18.93
C THR A 70 -4.83 15.70 19.89
N ASN A 71 -3.52 15.90 19.74
CA ASN A 71 -2.76 17.14 20.01
C ASN A 71 -1.26 16.80 20.00
N GLY A 72 -0.53 17.38 19.04
CA GLY A 72 0.91 17.25 18.86
C GLY A 72 1.32 17.50 17.42
#